data_AF-A0A967XET9-F1
#
_entry.id   AF-A0A967XET9-F1
#
_cell.length_a   1.000
_cell.length_b   1.000
_cell.length_c   1.000
_cell.angle_alpha   90.00
_cell.angle_beta   90.00
_cell.angle_gamma   90.00
#
_symmetry.space_group_name_H-M   'P 1'
#
loop_
_entity.id
_entity.type
_entity.pdbx_description
1 polymer ?
#
loop_
_entity_poly.entity_id
_entity_poly.type
_entity_poly.pdbx_seq_one_letter_code
_entity_poly.pdbx_strand_id
1 'polypeptide(L)' 'EIVAMIERLEERGYAYVAGSGDVCYRVRRFERYGALSGEDPDELRSGARIEASGDKEDPLDFVL' A
#
# COMPACT_ATOMS: atom_id res chain seq x y z
N GLU A 1 -12.27 -14.12 -6.95
CA GLU A 1 -10.86 -14.17 -7.39
C GLU A 1 -10.00 -13.11 -6.69
N ILE A 2 -10.41 -11.83 -6.71
CA ILE A 2 -9.71 -10.72 -6.01
C ILE A 2 -9.64 -10.95 -4.49
N VAL A 3 -10.73 -11.39 -3.86
CA VAL A 3 -10.76 -11.66 -2.40
C VAL A 3 -9.65 -12.64 -1.98
N ALA A 4 -9.48 -13.76 -2.71
CA ALA A 4 -8.43 -14.74 -2.41
C ALA A 4 -7.00 -14.19 -2.61
N MET A 5 -6.83 -13.16 -3.43
CA MET A 5 -5.54 -12.46 -3.53
C MET A 5 -5.31 -11.57 -2.32
N ILE A 6 -6.34 -10.82 -1.90
CA ILE A 6 -6.28 -9.95 -0.73
C ILE A 6 -6.01 -10.77 0.54
N GLU A 7 -6.72 -11.88 0.75
CA GLU A 7 -6.49 -12.79 1.88
C GLU A 7 -5.03 -13.26 1.95
N ARG A 8 -4.44 -13.66 0.81
CA ARG A 8 -3.02 -14.05 0.74
C ARG A 8 -2.07 -12.90 1.04
N LEU A 9 -2.42 -11.68 0.66
CA LEU A 9 -1.62 -10.49 0.94
C LEU A 9 -1.71 -10.13 2.43
N GLU A 10 -2.88 -10.24 3.05
CA GLU A 10 -3.07 -10.06 4.49
C GLU A 10 -2.32 -11.12 5.29
N GLU A 11 -2.43 -12.40 4.94
CA GLU A 11 -1.70 -13.51 5.57
C GLU A 11 -0.18 -13.32 5.54
N ARG A 12 0.33 -12.72 4.46
CA ARG A 12 1.76 -12.42 4.28
C ARG A 12 2.18 -11.07 4.90
N GLY A 13 1.23 -10.31 5.46
CA GLY A 13 1.47 -9.00 6.07
C GLY A 13 1.69 -7.85 5.08
N TYR A 14 1.36 -8.05 3.80
CA TYR A 14 1.40 -7.02 2.77
C TYR A 14 0.10 -6.20 2.68
N ALA A 15 -0.98 -6.64 3.31
CA ALA A 15 -2.23 -5.89 3.38
C ALA A 15 -2.78 -5.80 4.81
N TYR A 16 -3.67 -4.84 5.04
CA TYR A 16 -4.36 -4.63 6.32
C TYR A 16 -5.68 -3.92 6.16
N VAL A 17 -6.58 -4.15 7.11
CA VAL A 17 -7.82 -3.38 7.23
C VAL A 17 -7.51 -2.04 7.91
N ALA A 18 -7.73 -0.95 7.19
CA ALA A 18 -7.67 0.41 7.71
C ALA A 18 -8.86 0.66 8.65
N GLY A 19 -8.77 1.69 9.49
CA GLY A 19 -9.85 2.13 10.39
C GLY A 19 -11.18 2.42 9.67
N SER A 20 -11.15 2.76 8.37
CA SER A 20 -12.32 2.95 7.52
C SER A 20 -13.06 1.65 7.16
N GLY A 21 -12.41 0.49 7.35
CA GLY A 21 -12.89 -0.82 6.89
C GLY A 21 -12.38 -1.22 5.51
N ASP A 22 -11.62 -0.35 4.83
CA ASP A 22 -11.00 -0.66 3.54
C ASP A 22 -9.73 -1.50 3.73
N VAL A 23 -9.43 -2.40 2.78
CA VAL A 23 -8.16 -3.14 2.81
C VAL A 23 -7.09 -2.36 2.05
N CYS A 24 -6.02 -1.98 2.73
CA CYS A 24 -4.89 -1.24 2.18
C CYS A 24 -3.67 -2.15 1.95
N TYR A 25 -2.89 -1.87 0.91
CA TYR A 25 -1.61 -2.53 0.62
C TYR A 25 -0.44 -1.73 1.20
N ARG A 26 0.44 -2.40 1.95
CA ARG A 26 1.66 -1.84 2.53
C ARG A 26 2.76 -1.71 1.50
N VAL A 27 2.93 -0.53 0.92
CA VAL A 27 3.96 -0.28 -0.10
C VAL A 27 5.36 -0.49 0.48
N ARG A 28 5.63 -0.01 1.70
CA ARG A 28 6.95 -0.14 2.36
C ARG A 28 7.34 -1.57 2.71
N ARG A 29 6.38 -2.49 2.80
CA ARG A 29 6.66 -3.92 3.06
C ARG A 29 7.35 -4.57 1.86
N PHE A 30 7.18 -4.00 0.67
CA PHE A 30 7.78 -4.50 -0.55
C PHE A 30 8.95 -3.59 -0.96
N GLU A 31 10.16 -3.96 -0.54
CA GLU A 31 11.39 -3.18 -0.80
C GLU A 31 11.66 -2.91 -2.28
N ARG A 32 11.12 -3.74 -3.18
CA ARG A 32 11.27 -3.59 -4.64
C ARG A 32 10.09 -2.87 -5.29
N TYR A 33 9.23 -2.20 -4.51
CA TYR A 33 8.17 -1.37 -5.06
C TYR A 33 8.78 -0.28 -5.95
N GLY A 34 8.20 -0.03 -7.12
CA GLY A 34 8.78 0.90 -8.11
C GLY A 34 9.77 0.27 -9.10
N ALA A 35 10.18 -1.00 -8.92
CA ALA A 35 11.11 -1.67 -9.83
C ALA A 35 10.60 -1.79 -11.29
N LEU A 36 9.29 -1.71 -11.52
CA LEU A 36 8.70 -1.73 -12.86
C LEU A 36 8.69 -0.35 -13.52
N SER A 37 8.46 0.72 -12.74
CA SER A 37 8.51 2.11 -13.25
C SER A 37 9.93 2.66 -13.30
N GLY A 38 10.87 2.06 -12.57
CA GLY A 38 12.23 2.57 -12.39
C GLY A 38 12.31 3.75 -11.43
N GLU A 39 11.22 4.04 -10.70
CA GLU A 39 11.16 5.12 -9.71
C GLU A 39 11.43 4.56 -8.32
N ASP A 40 12.20 5.29 -7.53
CA ASP A 40 12.42 4.93 -6.14
C ASP A 40 11.15 5.24 -5.32
N PRO A 41 10.67 4.31 -4.46
CA PRO A 41 9.52 4.56 -3.59
C PRO A 41 9.72 5.75 -2.65
N ASP A 42 10.95 6.14 -2.33
CA ASP A 42 11.23 7.38 -1.60
C ASP A 42 11.07 8.64 -2.48
N GLU A 43 11.33 8.56 -3.79
CA GLU A 43 11.07 9.65 -4.74
C GLU A 43 9.58 9.83 -5.02
N LEU A 44 8.80 8.75 -5.02
CA LEU A 44 7.33 8.78 -5.18
C LEU A 44 6.63 9.61 -4.08
N ARG A 45 7.24 9.77 -2.89
CA ARG A 45 6.69 10.64 -1.82
C ARG A 45 6.64 12.11 -2.21
N SER A 46 7.51 12.58 -3.10
CA SER A 46 7.53 13.99 -3.49
C SER A 46 6.36 14.36 -4.41
N GLY A 47 5.72 13.39 -5.07
CA GLY A 47 4.61 13.60 -6.00
C GLY A 47 3.23 13.22 -5.46
N ALA A 48 3.17 12.35 -4.43
CA ALA A 48 1.92 11.97 -3.81
C ALA A 48 1.30 13.18 -3.09
N ARG A 49 0.15 13.69 -3.57
CA ARG A 49 -0.68 14.61 -2.78
C ARG A 49 -1.00 13.90 -1.47
N ILE A 50 -0.39 14.38 -0.39
CA ILE A 50 -0.54 13.89 0.98
C ILE A 50 -1.95 14.27 1.47
N GLU A 51 -2.98 13.69 0.88
CA GLU A 51 -4.21 13.43 1.61
C GLU A 51 -4.01 12.07 2.28
N ALA A 52 -3.27 12.10 3.40
CA ALA A 52 -3.25 11.00 4.34
C ALA A 52 -4.70 10.78 4.78
N SER A 53 -5.41 9.90 4.06
CA SER A 53 -6.65 9.30 4.55
C SER A 53 -6.29 8.79 5.94
N GLY A 54 -6.87 9.36 6.99
CA GLY A 54 -6.34 9.33 8.37
C GLY A 54 -6.13 7.94 8.98
N ASP A 55 -6.53 6.91 8.26
CA ASP A 55 -6.49 5.51 8.65
C ASP A 55 -5.38 4.69 7.96
N LYS A 56 -4.60 5.31 7.05
CA LYS A 56 -3.46 4.65 6.38
C LYS A 56 -2.20 4.69 7.25
N GLU A 57 -1.52 3.55 7.37
CA GLU A 57 -0.21 3.42 8.04
C GLU A 57 0.89 4.18 7.30
N ASP A 58 0.85 4.22 5.96
CA ASP A 58 1.77 4.98 5.13
C ASP A 58 1.05 5.79 4.05
N PRO A 59 1.48 7.04 3.73
CA PRO A 59 0.89 7.84 2.67
C PRO A 59 0.99 7.20 1.26
N LEU A 60 1.92 6.26 1.05
CA LEU A 60 2.05 5.53 -0.20
C LEU A 60 1.08 4.33 -0.30
N ASP A 61 0.47 3.92 0.81
CA ASP A 61 -0.46 2.79 0.82
C ASP A 61 -1.74 3.12 0.03
N PHE A 62 -2.24 2.13 -0.70
CA PHE A 62 -3.43 2.25 -1.54
C PHE A 62 -4.44 1.14 -1.24
N VAL A 63 -5.72 1.40 -1.55
CA VAL A 63 -6.82 0.46 -1.33
C VAL A 63 -6.82 -0.64 -2.40
N LEU A 64 -7.07 -1.89 -1.98
CA LEU A 64 -7.14 -3.09 -2.82
C LEU A 64 -8.56 -3.44 -3.29
#